data_AF-A0A369KGS8-F1
#
_entry.id   AF-A0A369KGS8-F1
#
_cell.length_a   1.000
_cell.length_b   1.000
_cell.length_c   1.000
_cell.angle_alpha   90.00
_cell.angle_beta   90.00
_cell.angle_gamma   90.00
#
_symmetry.space_group_name_H-M   'P 1'
#
loop_
_entity.id
_entity.type
_entity.pdbx_description
1 polymer ?
#
loop_
_entity_poly.entity_id
_entity_poly.type
_entity_poly.pdbx_seq_one_letter_code
_entity_poly.pdbx_strand_id
1 'polypeptide(L)'
;MGKGWMATCHHQIDRYRFTTGEWFLNASLLAFSIEQDADMLPDVLPNELKIPLVSERMKQILERLTPFSVQCLRVQLKTRTGLINYYLINILAVRRVEHLHKTEIFRTLRKKQVYFMTERIVSTSLGPHHILRDERTERIFLSDTLARCFQQLAVTGIHFDEINRMEEII
;
A
#
# COMPACT_ATOMS: atom_id res chain seq x y z
N MET A 1 -14.96 3.28 8.58
CA MET A 1 -13.95 3.87 9.50
C MET A 1 -14.33 5.31 9.81
N GLY A 2 -13.98 5.81 11.00
CA GLY A 2 -14.06 7.25 11.31
C GLY A 2 -12.92 8.03 10.65
N LYS A 3 -13.07 9.35 10.51
CA LYS A 3 -12.16 10.23 9.74
C LYS A 3 -10.70 10.25 10.25
N GLY A 4 -10.43 9.91 11.51
CA GLY A 4 -9.11 10.09 12.15
C GLY A 4 -8.00 9.11 11.77
N TRP A 5 -8.23 8.17 10.85
CA TRP A 5 -7.24 7.15 10.43
C TRP A 5 -6.65 7.37 9.03
N MET A 6 -7.01 8.49 8.40
CA MET A 6 -6.43 8.92 7.14
C MET A 6 -5.32 9.93 7.44
N ALA A 7 -4.11 9.68 6.97
CA ALA A 7 -3.05 10.69 7.10
C ALA A 7 -3.24 11.81 6.05
N THR A 8 -3.02 13.05 6.48
CA THR A 8 -3.10 14.25 5.64
C THR A 8 -1.72 14.64 5.16
N CYS A 9 -1.58 14.93 3.87
CA CYS A 9 -0.32 15.41 3.29
C CYS A 9 -0.23 16.93 3.39
N HIS A 10 0.87 17.47 3.93
CA HIS A 10 1.07 18.93 4.04
C HIS A 10 1.86 19.54 2.89
N HIS A 11 2.19 18.73 1.88
CA HIS A 11 2.94 19.14 0.71
C HIS A 11 2.07 19.05 -0.53
N GLN A 12 2.28 19.99 -1.46
CA GLN A 12 1.80 19.83 -2.83
C GLN A 12 2.72 18.84 -3.53
N ILE A 13 2.19 17.65 -3.78
CA ILE A 13 2.91 16.57 -4.45
C ILE A 13 2.13 16.22 -5.71
N ASP A 14 2.84 16.13 -6.84
CA ASP A 14 2.26 15.54 -8.04
C ASP A 14 2.15 14.02 -7.85
N ARG A 15 0.95 13.58 -7.48
CA ARG A 15 0.61 12.16 -7.29
C ARG A 15 0.90 11.34 -8.55
N TYR A 16 0.78 11.93 -9.74
CA TYR A 16 0.96 11.22 -11.00
C TYR A 16 2.35 10.58 -11.13
N ARG A 17 3.38 11.26 -10.61
CA ARG A 17 4.76 10.76 -10.60
C ARG A 17 4.92 9.45 -9.79
N PHE A 18 4.07 9.23 -8.80
CA PHE A 18 4.05 8.00 -7.99
C PHE A 18 3.22 6.87 -8.61
N THR A 19 2.38 7.18 -9.61
CA THR A 19 1.56 6.19 -10.32
C THR A 19 2.23 5.68 -11.59
N THR A 20 3.26 6.36 -12.10
CA THR A 20 3.98 6.00 -13.34
C THR A 20 5.25 5.18 -13.12
N GLY A 21 5.66 4.94 -11.86
CA GLY A 21 6.87 4.19 -11.53
C GLY A 21 8.16 5.01 -11.66
N GLU A 22 8.06 6.34 -11.65
CA GLU A 22 9.23 7.22 -11.67
C GLU A 22 10.12 6.99 -10.42
N TRP A 23 11.44 6.97 -10.61
CA TRP A 23 12.39 6.90 -9.49
C TRP A 23 12.75 8.31 -8.98
N PHE A 24 12.69 8.53 -7.67
CA PHE A 24 13.02 9.82 -7.06
C PHE A 24 14.45 9.84 -6.52
N LEU A 25 15.36 10.59 -7.14
CA LEU A 25 16.77 10.66 -6.69
C LEU A 25 16.94 11.47 -5.40
N ASN A 26 16.23 12.59 -5.25
CA ASN A 26 16.33 13.52 -4.13
C ASN A 26 14.94 13.94 -3.66
N ALA A 27 14.17 13.00 -3.10
CA ALA A 27 12.88 13.34 -2.52
C ALA A 27 13.11 14.20 -1.26
N SER A 28 12.59 15.43 -1.27
CA SER A 28 12.47 16.25 -0.06
C SER A 28 11.73 15.47 1.02
N LEU A 29 12.09 15.69 2.29
CA LEU A 29 11.38 15.10 3.42
C LEU A 29 9.90 15.51 3.35
N LEU A 30 9.02 14.55 3.12
CA LEU A 30 7.58 14.82 3.07
C LEU A 30 7.03 14.89 4.49
N ALA A 31 6.10 15.81 4.74
CA ALA A 31 5.42 15.95 6.03
C ALA A 31 3.95 15.57 5.92
N PHE A 32 3.51 14.72 6.85
CA PHE A 32 2.13 14.27 7.00
C PHE A 32 1.67 14.45 8.45
N SER A 33 0.37 14.46 8.68
CA SER A 33 -0.20 14.34 10.03
C SER A 33 -1.33 13.33 10.10
N ILE A 34 -1.58 12.82 11.30
CA ILE A 34 -2.68 11.93 11.62
C ILE A 34 -3.16 12.17 13.05
N GLU A 35 -4.49 12.13 13.26
CA GLU A 35 -5.09 12.32 14.58
C GLU A 35 -5.14 11.01 15.40
N GLN A 36 -4.00 10.32 15.51
CA GLN A 36 -3.82 9.13 16.33
C GLN A 36 -2.56 9.26 17.19
N ASP A 37 -2.46 8.44 18.22
CA ASP A 37 -1.25 8.33 19.05
C ASP A 37 -0.23 7.42 18.35
N ALA A 38 1.07 7.71 18.52
CA ALA A 38 2.15 7.03 17.80
C ALA A 38 2.22 5.50 18.06
N ASP A 39 1.85 5.05 19.25
CA ASP A 39 1.83 3.65 19.69
C ASP A 39 0.64 2.84 19.14
N MET A 40 -0.38 3.52 18.61
CA MET A 40 -1.55 2.89 18.00
C MET A 40 -1.46 2.75 16.48
N LEU A 41 -0.38 3.24 15.86
CA LEU A 41 -0.27 3.25 14.41
C LEU A 41 0.03 1.85 13.83
N PRO A 42 -0.68 1.43 12.76
CA PRO A 42 -0.44 0.18 12.07
C PRO A 42 0.81 0.25 11.16
N ASP A 43 1.29 -0.92 10.72
CA ASP A 43 2.40 -1.02 9.78
C ASP A 43 2.12 -0.37 8.42
N VAL A 44 0.84 -0.27 8.03
CA VAL A 44 0.40 0.37 6.79
C VAL A 44 -0.74 1.33 7.08
N LEU A 45 -0.56 2.60 6.67
CA LEU A 45 -1.49 3.70 6.85
C LEU A 45 -2.01 4.21 5.50
N PRO A 46 -3.33 4.46 5.36
CA PRO A 46 -3.86 5.17 4.21
C PRO A 46 -3.61 6.68 4.33
N ASN A 47 -3.64 7.38 3.19
CA ASN A 47 -3.57 8.85 3.15
C ASN A 47 -4.38 9.42 1.98
N GLU A 48 -4.50 10.74 1.97
CA GLU A 48 -5.22 11.51 0.95
C GLU A 48 -4.67 11.31 -0.47
N LEU A 49 -3.38 10.99 -0.62
CA LEU A 49 -2.77 10.69 -1.92
C LEU A 49 -3.11 9.29 -2.42
N LYS A 50 -3.80 8.46 -1.62
CA LYS A 50 -4.08 7.04 -1.92
C LYS A 50 -2.80 6.25 -2.25
N ILE A 51 -1.67 6.64 -1.66
CA ILE A 51 -0.39 5.94 -1.76
C ILE A 51 -0.04 5.48 -0.34
N PRO A 52 0.06 4.18 -0.07
CA PRO A 52 0.23 3.72 1.30
C PRO A 52 1.51 4.25 1.96
N LEU A 53 1.35 4.71 3.21
CA LEU A 53 2.46 4.96 4.14
C LEU A 53 2.75 3.68 4.91
N VAL A 54 4.02 3.43 5.23
CA VAL A 54 4.43 2.25 5.97
C VAL A 54 5.43 2.53 7.08
N SER A 55 5.38 1.69 8.12
CA SER A 55 6.30 1.72 9.24
C SER A 55 7.73 1.39 8.82
N GLU A 56 8.72 1.70 9.67
CA GLU A 56 10.12 1.30 9.46
C GLU A 56 10.25 -0.22 9.26
N ARG A 57 9.55 -1.00 10.09
CA ARG A 57 9.55 -2.46 10.00
C ARG A 57 9.07 -2.93 8.63
N MET A 58 7.98 -2.37 8.14
CA MET A 58 7.42 -2.73 6.84
C MET A 58 8.31 -2.28 5.68
N LYS A 59 8.93 -1.11 5.79
CA LYS A 59 9.96 -0.62 4.86
C LYS A 59 11.13 -1.62 4.74
N GLN A 60 11.66 -2.11 5.86
CA GLN A 60 12.71 -3.14 5.84
C GLN A 60 12.26 -4.45 5.18
N ILE A 61 11.02 -4.89 5.42
CA ILE A 61 10.46 -6.09 4.77
C ILE A 61 10.38 -5.89 3.24
N LEU A 62 9.88 -4.74 2.79
CA LEU A 62 9.74 -4.41 1.38
C LEU A 62 11.10 -4.27 0.68
N GLU A 63 12.07 -3.60 1.29
CA GLU A 63 13.42 -3.46 0.75
C GLU A 63 14.10 -4.83 0.59
N ARG A 64 13.86 -5.76 1.53
CA ARG A 64 14.42 -7.12 1.47
C ARG A 64 13.75 -7.99 0.40
N LEU A 65 12.42 -7.96 0.31
CA LEU A 65 11.66 -8.88 -0.55
C LEU A 65 11.39 -8.33 -1.96
N THR A 66 11.43 -7.01 -2.11
CA THR A 66 11.06 -6.29 -3.35
C THR A 66 12.06 -5.20 -3.74
N PRO A 67 13.38 -5.42 -3.64
CA PRO A 67 14.41 -4.36 -3.74
C PRO A 67 14.37 -3.54 -5.04
N PHE A 68 13.88 -4.13 -6.13
CA PHE A 68 13.81 -3.47 -7.45
C PHE A 68 12.40 -2.99 -7.83
N SER A 69 11.40 -3.26 -7.01
CA SER A 69 9.99 -2.96 -7.33
C SER A 69 9.42 -1.83 -6.46
N VAL A 70 10.10 -1.47 -5.37
CA VAL A 70 9.67 -0.43 -4.44
C VAL A 70 10.83 0.49 -4.10
N GLN A 71 10.51 1.77 -4.03
CA GLN A 71 11.31 2.79 -3.38
C GLN A 71 10.53 3.34 -2.17
N CYS A 72 11.15 3.37 -0.99
CA CYS A 72 10.53 3.92 0.21
C CYS A 72 11.04 5.35 0.45
N LEU A 73 10.15 6.35 0.34
CA LEU A 73 10.51 7.75 0.58
C LEU A 73 10.21 8.11 2.03
N ARG A 74 11.20 8.65 2.74
CA ARG A 74 11.05 9.01 4.15
C ARG A 74 10.01 10.13 4.33
N VAL A 75 9.16 9.95 5.33
CA VAL A 75 8.10 10.87 5.73
C VAL A 75 8.22 11.18 7.22
N GLN A 76 8.08 12.46 7.56
CA GLN A 76 7.85 12.88 8.92
C GLN A 76 6.34 12.90 9.19
N LEU A 77 5.87 11.97 10.03
CA LEU A 77 4.47 11.86 10.39
C LEU A 77 4.24 12.50 11.77
N LYS A 78 3.42 13.56 11.81
CA LYS A 78 2.95 14.18 13.05
C LYS A 78 1.74 13.44 13.60
N THR A 79 1.88 12.94 14.81
CA THR A 79 0.84 12.26 15.59
C THR A 79 0.38 13.19 16.72
N ARG A 80 -0.59 12.76 17.52
CA ARG A 80 -0.99 13.49 18.74
C ARG A 80 0.12 13.53 19.79
N THR A 81 0.91 12.47 19.88
CA THR A 81 1.92 12.30 20.93
C THR A 81 3.34 12.69 20.48
N GLY A 82 3.56 12.99 19.21
CA GLY A 82 4.85 13.44 18.71
C GLY A 82 5.09 13.20 17.22
N LEU A 83 6.35 13.27 16.81
CA LEU A 83 6.78 13.01 15.43
C LEU A 83 7.36 11.59 15.35
N ILE A 84 6.95 10.84 14.32
CA ILE A 84 7.47 9.49 14.03
C ILE A 84 7.84 9.39 12.55
N ASN A 85 8.79 8.50 12.23
CA ASN A 85 9.14 8.22 10.84
C ASN A 85 8.19 7.18 10.25
N TYR A 86 7.61 7.51 9.11
CA TYR A 86 6.92 6.59 8.20
C TYR A 86 7.55 6.72 6.81
N TYR A 87 7.13 5.87 5.88
CA TYR A 87 7.65 5.85 4.53
C TYR A 87 6.52 5.80 3.51
N LEU A 88 6.56 6.66 2.50
CA LEU A 88 5.65 6.60 1.38
C LEU A 88 6.18 5.55 0.38
N ILE A 89 5.36 4.55 0.05
CA ILE A 89 5.74 3.51 -0.91
C ILE A 89 5.56 4.04 -2.33
N ASN A 90 6.68 4.22 -3.03
CA ASN A 90 6.71 4.40 -4.48
C ASN A 90 6.90 3.03 -5.15
N ILE A 91 5.92 2.57 -5.94
CA ILE A 91 5.98 1.28 -6.63
C ILE A 91 6.49 1.54 -8.06
N LEU A 92 7.65 0.99 -8.37
CA LEU A 92 8.36 1.21 -9.64
C LEU A 92 7.86 0.26 -10.73
N ALA A 93 7.36 -0.90 -10.33
CA ALA A 93 6.80 -1.88 -11.24
C ALA A 93 5.34 -1.50 -11.57
N VAL A 94 5.17 -0.72 -12.64
CA VAL A 94 3.85 -0.33 -13.16
C VAL A 94 3.63 -1.05 -14.49
N ARG A 95 2.53 -1.80 -14.60
CA ARG A 95 2.13 -2.46 -15.85
C ARG A 95 0.62 -2.49 -15.95
N ARG A 96 0.12 -2.51 -17.19
CA ARG A 96 -1.27 -2.88 -17.44
C ARG A 96 -1.47 -4.35 -17.08
N VAL A 97 -2.27 -4.61 -16.05
CA VAL A 97 -2.77 -5.95 -15.77
C VAL A 97 -4.06 -6.10 -16.58
N GLU A 98 -3.99 -6.84 -17.69
CA GLU A 98 -5.17 -7.12 -18.51
C GLU A 98 -6.29 -7.68 -17.63
N HIS A 99 -7.45 -7.02 -17.66
CA HIS A 99 -8.57 -7.41 -16.83
C HIS A 99 -9.34 -8.57 -17.43
N LEU A 100 -9.27 -9.71 -16.75
CA LEU A 100 -10.47 -10.45 -16.42
C LEU A 100 -11.18 -9.71 -15.27
N HIS A 101 -12.01 -8.70 -15.59
CA HIS A 101 -12.92 -8.11 -14.60
C HIS A 101 -14.34 -7.94 -15.15
N LYS A 102 -15.24 -8.76 -14.62
CA LYS A 102 -16.61 -8.38 -14.26
C LYS A 102 -16.95 -9.06 -12.93
N THR A 103 -16.81 -8.38 -11.81
CA THR A 103 -17.70 -8.62 -10.64
C THR A 103 -17.58 -7.46 -9.66
N GLU A 104 -18.71 -6.79 -9.42
CA GLU A 104 -18.90 -5.71 -8.43
C GLU A 104 -19.42 -6.25 -7.09
N ILE A 105 -18.90 -7.39 -6.61
CA ILE A 105 -19.49 -8.07 -5.44
C ILE A 105 -18.50 -8.05 -4.26
N PHE A 106 -18.74 -7.15 -3.30
CA PHE A 106 -18.05 -7.13 -2.01
C PHE A 106 -18.85 -7.93 -0.98
N ARG A 107 -18.26 -8.99 -0.40
CA ARG A 107 -18.84 -9.69 0.77
C ARG A 107 -18.32 -9.09 2.07
N THR A 108 -19.22 -8.90 3.02
CA THR A 108 -18.93 -8.34 4.35
C THR A 108 -18.30 -9.41 5.25
N LEU A 109 -17.10 -9.14 5.81
CA LEU A 109 -16.49 -9.99 6.84
C LEU A 109 -16.76 -9.42 8.24
N ARG A 110 -17.40 -10.23 9.11
CA ARG A 110 -17.57 -9.96 10.54
C ARG A 110 -16.39 -10.52 11.34
N LYS A 111 -15.67 -9.67 12.06
CA LYS A 111 -15.27 -9.75 13.50
C LYS A 111 -14.25 -8.65 13.82
N LYS A 112 -14.32 -8.11 15.05
CA LYS A 112 -13.56 -6.95 15.56
C LYS A 112 -12.04 -7.20 15.57
N GLN A 113 -11.34 -6.69 14.57
CA GLN A 113 -9.98 -6.14 14.64
C GLN A 113 -9.93 -4.99 13.62
N VAL A 114 -9.26 -3.87 13.94
CA VAL A 114 -9.24 -2.68 13.08
C VAL A 114 -8.25 -2.92 11.94
N TYR A 115 -8.74 -3.39 10.80
CA TYR A 115 -7.95 -3.56 9.58
C TYR A 115 -8.14 -2.34 8.67
N PHE A 116 -7.04 -1.71 8.27
CA PHE A 116 -7.06 -0.61 7.30
C PHE A 116 -7.14 -1.17 5.89
N MET A 117 -8.20 -0.82 5.16
CA MET A 117 -8.33 -1.14 3.75
C MET A 117 -7.42 -0.21 2.96
N THR A 118 -6.28 -0.73 2.52
CA THR A 118 -5.78 -0.36 1.19
C THR A 118 -6.23 -1.52 0.31
N GLU A 119 -7.17 -1.33 -0.61
CA GLU A 119 -7.61 -2.40 -1.52
C GLU A 119 -6.36 -2.93 -2.25
N ARG A 120 -6.04 -4.22 -2.05
CA ARG A 120 -4.89 -4.88 -2.67
C ARG A 120 -5.26 -6.27 -3.07
N ILE A 121 -4.89 -6.58 -4.30
CA ILE A 121 -5.36 -7.77 -4.99
C ILE A 121 -4.20 -8.75 -5.14
N VAL A 122 -4.44 -10.00 -4.80
CA VAL A 122 -3.44 -11.05 -4.96
C VAL A 122 -3.54 -11.65 -6.37
N SER A 123 -2.40 -11.75 -7.07
CA SER A 123 -2.28 -12.47 -8.35
C SER A 123 -1.19 -13.54 -8.24
N THR A 124 -1.48 -14.74 -8.74
CA THR A 124 -0.55 -15.88 -8.73
C THR A 124 0.66 -15.67 -9.64
N SER A 125 0.57 -14.78 -10.64
CA SER A 125 1.70 -14.43 -11.52
C SER A 125 1.74 -12.92 -11.76
N LEU A 126 2.85 -12.30 -11.33
CA LEU A 126 3.20 -10.90 -11.58
C LEU A 126 4.50 -10.81 -12.42
N GLY A 127 4.80 -11.87 -13.18
CA GLY A 127 6.09 -12.03 -13.85
C GLY A 127 7.24 -12.04 -12.83
N PRO A 128 8.30 -11.23 -13.01
CA PRO A 128 9.44 -11.19 -12.11
C PRO A 128 9.21 -10.36 -10.84
N HIS A 129 8.05 -9.70 -10.70
CA HIS A 129 7.78 -8.78 -9.61
C HIS A 129 6.97 -9.45 -8.50
N HIS A 130 7.21 -9.06 -7.25
CA HIS A 130 6.39 -9.50 -6.10
C HIS A 130 5.31 -8.48 -5.71
N ILE A 131 5.46 -7.23 -6.18
CA ILE A 131 4.53 -6.12 -5.99
C ILE A 131 4.47 -5.33 -7.30
N LEU A 132 3.27 -4.92 -7.70
CA LEU A 132 3.02 -4.20 -8.95
C LEU A 132 1.87 -3.21 -8.75
N ARG A 133 1.87 -2.09 -9.48
CA ARG A 133 0.70 -1.23 -9.64
C ARG A 133 0.10 -1.42 -11.03
N ASP A 134 -1.22 -1.57 -11.09
CA ASP A 134 -1.93 -1.54 -12.37
C ASP A 134 -2.04 -0.10 -12.88
N GLU A 135 -1.65 0.11 -14.12
CA GLU A 135 -1.65 1.43 -14.76
C GLU A 135 -3.06 2.03 -14.89
N ARG A 136 -4.10 1.20 -15.07
CA ARG A 136 -5.47 1.66 -15.33
C ARG A 136 -6.28 1.93 -14.07
N THR A 137 -6.23 1.00 -13.12
CA THR A 137 -7.02 1.07 -11.88
C THR A 137 -6.24 1.65 -10.71
N GLU A 138 -4.93 1.82 -10.85
CA GLU A 138 -3.99 2.20 -9.79
C GLU A 138 -3.97 1.22 -8.61
N ARG A 139 -4.62 0.06 -8.75
CA ARG A 139 -4.64 -1.00 -7.74
C ARG A 139 -3.25 -1.59 -7.56
N ILE A 140 -2.93 -1.95 -6.33
CA ILE A 140 -1.67 -2.57 -5.99
C ILE A 140 -1.88 -4.08 -5.93
N PHE A 141 -1.12 -4.79 -6.73
CA PHE A 141 -1.09 -6.24 -6.77
C PHE A 141 0.11 -6.79 -6.02
N LEU A 142 -0.09 -7.90 -5.33
CA LEU A 142 0.97 -8.62 -4.61
C LEU A 142 0.98 -10.07 -5.07
N SER A 143 2.17 -10.65 -5.17
CA SER A 143 2.31 -12.09 -5.37
C SER A 143 1.87 -12.85 -4.12
N ASP A 144 1.38 -14.08 -4.29
CA ASP A 144 1.03 -14.99 -3.18
C ASP A 144 2.16 -15.12 -2.16
N THR A 145 3.41 -15.22 -2.63
CA THR A 145 4.59 -15.34 -1.76
C THR A 145 4.73 -14.13 -0.84
N LEU A 146 4.59 -12.92 -1.38
CA LEU A 146 4.70 -11.69 -0.61
C LEU A 146 3.51 -11.53 0.35
N ALA A 147 2.29 -11.86 -0.11
CA ALA A 147 1.09 -11.83 0.73
C ALA A 147 1.19 -12.79 1.92
N ARG A 148 1.62 -14.04 1.69
CA ARG A 148 1.86 -15.02 2.77
C ARG A 148 2.95 -14.55 3.72
N CYS A 149 4.00 -13.92 3.23
CA CYS A 149 5.05 -13.37 4.09
C CYS A 149 4.49 -12.28 5.02
N PHE A 150 3.68 -11.35 4.50
CA PHE A 150 3.02 -10.33 5.31
C PHE A 150 2.08 -10.93 6.36
N GLN A 151 1.34 -11.99 6.02
CA GLN A 151 0.48 -12.72 6.95
C GLN A 151 1.31 -13.39 8.07
N GLN A 152 2.41 -14.07 7.72
CA GLN A 152 3.31 -14.72 8.69
C GLN A 152 3.96 -13.71 9.64
N LEU A 153 4.28 -12.52 9.14
CA LEU A 153 4.84 -11.42 9.92
C LEU A 153 3.77 -10.64 10.69
N ALA A 154 2.49 -11.01 10.58
CA ALA A 154 1.37 -10.30 11.19
C ALA A 154 1.38 -8.79 10.92
N VAL A 155 1.65 -8.40 9.66
CA VAL A 155 1.66 -6.99 9.24
C VAL A 155 0.26 -6.40 9.43
N THR A 156 0.19 -5.26 10.11
CA THR A 156 -1.06 -4.59 10.46
C THR A 156 -1.45 -3.53 9.43
N GLY A 157 -2.74 -3.22 9.33
CA GLY A 157 -3.25 -2.20 8.38
C GLY A 157 -3.29 -2.63 6.92
N ILE A 158 -3.30 -3.93 6.66
CA ILE A 158 -3.52 -4.51 5.33
C ILE A 158 -4.76 -5.40 5.37
N HIS A 159 -5.56 -5.34 4.29
CA HIS A 159 -6.56 -6.34 3.95
C HIS A 159 -6.20 -6.92 2.58
N PHE A 160 -6.32 -8.24 2.42
CA PHE A 160 -6.08 -8.91 1.14
C PHE A 160 -7.42 -9.37 0.59
N ASP A 161 -7.71 -8.97 -0.64
CA ASP A 161 -8.81 -9.52 -1.42
C ASP A 161 -8.23 -10.52 -2.44
N GLU A 162 -8.71 -11.76 -2.40
CA GLU A 162 -8.39 -12.74 -3.44
C GLU A 162 -9.18 -12.42 -4.70
N ILE A 163 -8.49 -12.24 -5.84
CA ILE A 163 -9.14 -12.43 -7.14
C ILE A 163 -9.14 -13.93 -7.40
N ASN A 164 -10.31 -14.54 -7.31
CA ASN A 164 -10.53 -15.79 -8.03
C ASN A 164 -10.42 -15.48 -9.52
N ARG A 165 -9.53 -16.21 -10.22
CA ARG A 165 -9.50 -16.24 -11.69
C ARG A 165 -10.95 -16.29 -12.19
N MET A 166 -11.38 -15.31 -12.99
CA MET A 166 -12.54 -15.53 -13.82
C MET A 166 -12.09 -16.51 -14.90
N GLU A 167 -12.61 -17.73 -14.83
CA GLU A 167 -12.61 -18.60 -15.99
C GLU A 167 -13.17 -17.83 -17.19
N GLU A 168 -12.58 -18.07 -18.35
CA GLU A 168 -13.13 -17.68 -19.64
C GLU A 168 -14.58 -18.17 -19.71
N ILE A 169 -15.53 -17.27 -19.49
CA ILE A 169 -16.91 -17.52 -19.92
C ILE A 169 -16.91 -17.22 -21.42
N ILE A 170 -16.83 -18.30 -22.19
CA ILE A 170 -17.02 -18.39 -23.64
C ILE A 170 -18.36 -17.75 -24.02
#